data_AF-A0A8T7E1M2-F1
#
_entry.id   AF-A0A8T7E1M2-F1
#
_cell.length_a   1.000
_cell.length_b   1.000
_cell.length_c   1.000
_cell.angle_alpha   90.00
_cell.angle_beta   90.00
_cell.angle_gamma   90.00
#
_symmetry.space_group_name_H-M   'P 1'
#
loop_
_entity.id
_entity.type
_entity.pdbx_description
1 polymer ?
#
loop_
_entity_poly.entity_id
_entity_poly.type
_entity_poly.pdbx_seq_one_letter_code
_entity_poly.pdbx_strand_id
1 'polypeptide(L)'
;MTDPRDDAALMLAYAGGDAAAFEILYARHRNGLFRYLVRMIGNRAESEEVFQEVWLNLINARERYAPTAKFSTYLYTLAHHRAVDHL
;
A
#
# COMPACT_ATOMS: atom_id res chain seq x y z
N MET A 1 -18.38 -0.63 -3.97
CA MET A 1 -18.24 -1.66 -2.92
C MET A 1 -17.72 -0.96 -1.68
N THR A 2 -18.61 -0.46 -0.83
CA THR A 2 -18.21 0.37 0.32
C THR A 2 -18.27 -0.50 1.55
N ASP A 3 -17.15 -1.14 1.88
CA ASP A 3 -16.99 -1.81 3.17
C ASP A 3 -16.95 -0.74 4.27
N PRO A 4 -17.70 -0.87 5.38
CA PRO A 4 -17.70 0.11 6.45
C PRO A 4 -16.40 0.11 7.28
N ARG A 5 -15.57 -0.94 7.18
CA ARG A 5 -14.29 -1.02 7.89
C ARG A 5 -13.36 0.09 7.42
N ASP A 6 -12.65 0.68 8.37
CA ASP A 6 -11.52 1.54 8.07
C ASP A 6 -10.33 0.72 7.53
N ASP A 7 -9.31 1.42 7.04
CA ASP A 7 -8.16 0.78 6.39
C ASP A 7 -7.31 -0.05 7.36
N ALA A 8 -7.26 0.33 8.64
CA ALA A 8 -6.50 -0.42 9.64
C ALA A 8 -7.20 -1.76 9.95
N ALA A 9 -8.53 -1.73 10.10
CA ALA A 9 -9.36 -2.91 10.28
C ALA A 9 -9.30 -3.86 9.07
N LEU A 10 -9.29 -3.32 7.84
CA LEU A 10 -9.09 -4.11 6.63
C LEU A 10 -7.70 -4.77 6.62
N MET A 11 -6.65 -4.04 6.98
CA MET A 11 -5.30 -4.59 7.02
C MET A 11 -5.14 -5.67 8.10
N LEU A 12 -5.75 -5.50 9.28
CA LEU A 12 -5.76 -6.52 10.33
C LEU A 12 -6.56 -7.76 9.92
N ALA A 13 -7.71 -7.60 9.27
CA ALA A 13 -8.47 -8.72 8.73
C ALA A 13 -7.66 -9.48 7.68
N TYR A 14 -6.98 -8.76 6.79
CA TYR A 14 -6.07 -9.36 5.81
C TYR A 14 -4.91 -10.13 6.47
N ALA A 15 -4.29 -9.55 7.49
CA ALA A 15 -3.26 -10.24 8.28
C ALA A 15 -3.80 -11.54 8.94
N GLY A 16 -5.08 -11.55 9.31
CA GLY A 16 -5.81 -12.71 9.81
C GLY A 16 -6.29 -13.70 8.75
N GLY A 17 -6.00 -13.47 7.45
CA GLY A 17 -6.33 -14.38 6.35
C GLY A 17 -7.54 -13.97 5.49
N ASP A 18 -8.19 -12.84 5.76
CA ASP A 18 -9.28 -12.33 4.91
C ASP A 18 -8.72 -11.68 3.64
N ALA A 19 -8.57 -12.46 2.57
CA ALA A 19 -8.10 -11.97 1.28
C ALA A 19 -9.03 -10.91 0.67
N ALA A 20 -10.33 -10.93 0.97
CA ALA A 20 -11.28 -9.94 0.43
C ALA A 20 -11.05 -8.56 1.07
N ALA A 21 -10.57 -8.50 2.31
CA ALA A 21 -10.18 -7.24 2.94
C ALA A 21 -9.03 -6.55 2.19
N PHE A 22 -8.08 -7.32 1.68
CA PHE A 22 -6.98 -6.77 0.86
C PHE A 22 -7.49 -6.15 -0.43
N GLU A 23 -8.42 -6.80 -1.14
CA GLU A 23 -8.98 -6.26 -2.39
C GLU A 23 -9.62 -4.87 -2.19
N ILE A 24 -10.34 -4.69 -1.09
CA ILE A 24 -10.95 -3.39 -0.75
C ILE A 24 -9.85 -2.36 -0.45
N LEU A 25 -8.87 -2.74 0.38
CA LEU A 25 -7.76 -1.88 0.75
C LEU A 25 -6.94 -1.45 -0.48
N TYR A 26 -6.61 -2.40 -1.35
CA TYR A 26 -5.94 -2.19 -2.62
C TYR A 26 -6.74 -1.25 -3.51
N ALA A 27 -8.04 -1.49 -3.69
CA ALA A 27 -8.89 -0.65 -4.52
C ALA A 27 -8.97 0.80 -4.03
N ARG A 28 -8.96 1.02 -2.71
CA ARG A 28 -8.97 2.37 -2.10
C ARG A 28 -7.69 3.14 -2.37
N HIS A 29 -6.53 2.49 -2.34
CA HIS A 29 -5.23 3.17 -2.34
C HIS A 29 -4.47 3.12 -3.67
N ARG A 30 -4.70 2.12 -4.53
CA ARG A 30 -3.91 1.88 -5.75
C ARG A 30 -3.73 3.13 -6.63
N ASN A 31 -4.80 3.88 -6.86
CA ASN A 31 -4.76 5.03 -7.76
C ASN A 31 -4.02 6.23 -7.14
N GLY A 32 -4.18 6.44 -5.83
CA GLY A 32 -3.50 7.52 -5.11
C GLY A 32 -1.99 7.25 -5.03
N LEU A 33 -1.63 6.02 -4.65
CA LEU A 33 -0.26 5.57 -4.55
C LEU A 33 0.47 5.65 -5.90
N PHE A 34 -0.15 5.14 -6.97
CA PHE A 34 0.48 5.18 -8.30
C PHE A 34 0.73 6.62 -8.78
N ARG A 35 -0.24 7.53 -8.60
CA ARG A 35 -0.06 8.95 -8.95
C ARG A 35 1.06 9.61 -8.14
N TYR A 36 1.19 9.27 -6.87
CA TYR A 36 2.27 9.77 -6.02
C TYR A 36 3.64 9.31 -6.54
N LEU A 37 3.80 8.03 -6.86
CA LEU A 37 5.05 7.46 -7.39
C LEU A 37 5.42 8.09 -8.74
N VAL A 38 4.47 8.22 -9.67
CA VAL A 38 4.71 8.88 -10.96
C VAL A 38 5.19 10.32 -10.80
N ARG A 39 4.65 11.06 -9.82
CA ARG A 39 5.08 12.43 -9.54
C ARG A 39 6.48 12.48 -8.93
N MET A 40 6.87 11.48 -8.15
CA MET A 40 8.16 11.43 -7.47
C MET A 40 9.30 10.94 -8.38
N ILE A 41 9.04 9.90 -9.18
CA ILE A 41 10.05 9.26 -10.04
C ILE A 41 10.14 9.95 -11.41
N GLY A 42 9.02 10.47 -11.94
CA GLY A 42 8.97 11.16 -13.23
C GLY A 42 8.97 10.22 -14.46
N ASN A 43 9.28 8.94 -14.28
CA ASN A 43 9.15 7.90 -15.29
C ASN A 43 8.02 6.93 -14.93
N ARG A 44 7.09 6.72 -15.87
CA ARG A 44 5.93 5.86 -15.69
C ARG A 44 6.30 4.38 -15.52
N ALA A 45 7.22 3.86 -16.33
CA ALA A 45 7.57 2.43 -16.31
C ALA A 45 8.24 2.05 -14.98
N GLU A 46 9.23 2.85 -14.58
CA GLU A 46 9.89 2.73 -13.27
C GLU A 46 8.89 2.87 -12.11
N SER A 47 7.90 3.78 -12.24
CA SER A 47 6.84 3.91 -11.24
C SER A 47 5.95 2.66 -11.13
N GLU A 48 5.72 1.93 -12.23
CA GLU A 48 4.95 0.69 -12.23
C GLU A 48 5.73 -0.43 -11.52
N GLU A 49 7.05 -0.50 -11.70
CA GLU A 49 7.93 -1.43 -10.98
C GLU A 49 7.92 -1.15 -9.48
N VAL A 50 8.21 0.08 -9.07
CA VAL A 50 8.19 0.49 -7.65
C VAL A 50 6.80 0.29 -7.04
N PHE A 51 5.73 0.57 -7.78
CA PHE A 51 4.37 0.34 -7.32
C PHE A 51 4.13 -1.13 -6.98
N GLN A 52 4.57 -2.06 -7.83
CA GLN A 52 4.45 -3.50 -7.55
C GLN A 52 5.24 -3.89 -6.31
N GLU A 53 6.48 -3.41 -6.16
CA GLU A 53 7.31 -3.70 -4.99
C GLU A 53 6.70 -3.20 -3.68
N VAL A 54 6.05 -2.02 -3.69
CA VAL A 54 5.36 -1.49 -2.50
C VAL A 54 4.25 -2.44 -2.05
N TRP A 55 3.45 -2.96 -2.98
CA TRP A 55 2.39 -3.93 -2.63
C TRP A 55 2.95 -5.28 -2.20
N LEU A 56 3.99 -5.79 -2.85
CA LEU A 56 4.66 -7.02 -2.43
C LEU A 56 5.23 -6.90 -1.01
N ASN A 57 5.88 -5.77 -0.71
CA ASN A 57 6.40 -5.48 0.61
C ASN A 57 5.27 -5.39 1.66
N LEU A 58 4.14 -4.77 1.32
CA LEU A 58 2.97 -4.72 2.20
C LEU A 58 2.43 -6.14 2.50
N ILE A 59 2.31 -6.97 1.47
CA ILE A 59 1.84 -8.36 1.58
C ILE A 59 2.77 -9.19 2.47
N ASN A 60 4.08 -9.03 2.31
CA ASN A 60 5.11 -9.72 3.09
C ASN A 60 5.16 -9.22 4.54
N ALA A 61 4.85 -7.95 4.77
CA ALA A 61 4.85 -7.35 6.11
C ALA A 61 3.52 -7.54 6.87
N ARG A 62 2.49 -8.13 6.25
CA ARG A 62 1.12 -8.17 6.81
C ARG A 62 1.04 -8.74 8.22
N GLU A 63 1.79 -9.80 8.52
CA GLU A 63 1.76 -10.48 9.83
C GLU A 63 2.40 -9.63 10.94
N ARG A 64 3.25 -8.67 10.56
CA ARG A 64 3.94 -7.76 11.47
C ARG A 64 3.27 -6.40 11.54
N TYR A 65 2.19 -6.18 10.80
CA TYR A 65 1.49 -4.92 10.80
C TYR A 65 0.85 -4.65 12.17
N ALA A 66 1.17 -3.50 12.74
CA ALA A 66 0.52 -2.98 13.94
C ALA A 66 0.05 -1.54 13.67
N PRO A 67 -1.22 -1.21 13.93
CA PRO A 67 -1.77 0.11 13.64
C PRO A 67 -1.31 1.14 14.68
N THR A 68 -0.11 1.70 14.50
CA THR A 68 0.43 2.80 15.33
C THR A 68 0.15 4.18 14.74
N ALA A 69 -0.23 4.23 13.47
CA ALA A 69 -0.63 5.42 12.73
C ALA A 69 -1.71 5.06 11.69
N LYS A 70 -2.23 6.05 10.96
CA LYS A 70 -3.11 5.79 9.81
C LYS A 70 -2.41 4.85 8.83
N PHE A 71 -3.15 3.88 8.31
CA PHE A 71 -2.64 2.95 7.28
C PHE A 71 -2.02 3.71 6.09
N SER A 72 -2.66 4.79 5.64
CA SER A 72 -2.12 5.63 4.57
C SER A 72 -0.72 6.14 4.89
N THR A 73 -0.47 6.61 6.13
CA THR A 73 0.87 7.07 6.53
C THR A 73 1.89 5.97 6.37
N TYR A 74 1.59 4.77 6.87
CA TYR A 74 2.46 3.61 6.72
C TYR A 74 2.72 3.25 5.24
N LEU A 75 1.67 3.21 4.41
CA LEU A 75 1.78 2.90 2.98
C LEU A 75 2.66 3.91 2.24
N TYR A 76 2.44 5.21 2.48
CA TYR A 76 3.22 6.27 1.81
C TYR A 76 4.66 6.33 2.33
N THR A 77 4.94 5.96 3.59
CA THR A 77 6.32 5.79 4.09
C THR A 77 7.03 4.66 3.35
N LEU A 78 6.38 3.51 3.20
CA LEU A 78 6.94 2.40 2.42
C LEU A 78 7.20 2.80 0.97
N ALA A 79 6.24 3.48 0.35
CA ALA A 79 6.36 3.98 -1.02
C ALA A 79 7.50 4.98 -1.19
N HIS A 80 7.64 5.91 -0.25
CA HIS A 80 8.70 6.90 -0.27
C HIS A 80 10.08 6.24 -0.15
N HIS A 81 10.27 5.31 0.79
CA HIS A 81 11.53 4.58 0.91
C HIS A 81 11.87 3.84 -0.39
N ARG A 82 10.92 3.11 -0.99
CA ARG A 82 11.15 2.42 -2.27
C ARG A 82 11.47 3.36 -3.43
N ALA A 83 10.76 4.48 -3.52
CA ALA A 83 11.03 5.47 -4.55
C ALA A 83 12.40 6.14 -4.37
N VAL A 84 12.84 6.41 -3.13
CA VAL A 84 14.20 6.93 -2.88
C VAL A 84 15.26 5.87 -3.21
N ASP A 85 15.04 4.60 -2.84
CA ASP A 85 15.97 3.50 -3.11
C ASP A 85 16.16 3.23 -4.63
N HIS A 86 15.19 3.62 -5.46
CA HIS A 86 15.18 3.41 -6.91
C HIS A 86 15.83 4.55 -7.72
N LEU A 87 15.92 5.77 -7.15
CA LEU A 87 16.50 6.96 -7.79
C LEU A 87 18.04 6.98 -7.70
#